data_AF-A0A958US48-F1
#
_entry.id   AF-A0A958US48-F1
#
_cell.length_a   1.000
_cell.length_b   1.000
_cell.length_c   1.000
_cell.angle_alpha   90.00
_cell.angle_beta   90.00
_cell.angle_gamma   90.00
#
_symmetry.space_group_name_H-M   'P 1'
#
loop_
_entity.id
_entity.type
_entity.pdbx_description
1 polymer ?
#
loop_
_entity_poly.entity_id
_entity_poly.type
_entity_poly.pdbx_seq_one_letter_code
_entity_poly.pdbx_strand_id
1 'polypeptide(L)'
;LSSYHFNPADFDKNRIYGILEKNENELMLCFEGNGFGIFNKATGAIKIVNEARGLPSPFIYRMIKDTEGNYWMTSYGEGIIRFSDTAFKVFDASQGLPSNSVNDVAEWNGTLLMATNDGLFSLTDGMGIQKLIAGGILKKLLVNSENHLLYTTETAVYKLKNIEESPELVDEGAYSLLFADRGKTFLFGTDKIKVLTAADSTYFIKSRRSITMAPIADRYVLCKIGGLFQLKGTEVDTIPGLNPKEHNDFRSLDALNANELLAANEKRLYHLSLRNGKYDFQIFEMARFKGLKHFRALKVDGPNLWLAGRDAIFKVDLEMLLKKDSVVQKKYATVAHFLENDIDFNSLFIAENKTVFASSLSGMLALDEKAYLPNKQPPTLDLSEILLFSEPLDDSLYRTEKGLVLPYQKNYLTFSMEAITFTNPEN
;
A
#
# COMPACT_ATOMS: atom_id res chain seq x y z
N LEU A 1 -8.48 -35.65 29.83
CA LEU A 1 -7.18 -35.20 29.28
C LEU A 1 -7.38 -34.92 27.81
N SER A 2 -7.07 -33.71 27.36
CA SER A 2 -7.03 -33.40 25.93
C SER A 2 -5.64 -33.76 25.40
N SER A 3 -5.57 -34.53 24.32
CA SER A 3 -4.33 -34.93 23.66
C SER A 3 -4.36 -34.49 22.20
N TYR A 4 -3.27 -33.88 21.72
CA TYR A 4 -3.14 -33.44 20.34
C TYR A 4 -1.97 -34.18 19.68
N HIS A 5 -2.11 -34.49 18.39
CA HIS A 5 -1.02 -35.02 17.58
C HIS A 5 -0.15 -33.86 17.09
N PHE A 6 1.16 -34.08 16.98
CA PHE A 6 2.11 -33.08 16.48
C PHE A 6 3.38 -33.77 15.95
N ASN A 7 4.16 -33.05 15.16
CA ASN A 7 5.49 -33.50 14.73
C ASN A 7 6.53 -33.18 15.82
N PRO A 8 7.18 -34.17 16.45
CA PRO A 8 8.14 -33.93 17.53
C PRO A 8 9.30 -33.01 17.14
N ALA A 9 9.75 -33.08 15.87
CA ALA A 9 10.85 -32.25 15.37
C ALA A 9 10.55 -30.74 15.46
N ASP A 10 9.28 -30.34 15.42
CA ASP A 10 8.85 -28.94 15.57
C ASP A 10 9.02 -28.44 17.01
N PHE A 11 9.23 -29.34 17.99
CA PHE A 11 9.35 -29.03 19.41
C PHE A 11 10.74 -29.34 20.00
N ASP A 12 11.55 -30.14 19.32
CA ASP A 12 12.91 -30.52 19.75
C ASP A 12 13.81 -29.32 20.06
N LYS A 13 13.58 -28.17 19.40
CA LYS A 13 14.31 -26.91 19.61
C LYS A 13 13.46 -25.78 20.18
N ASN A 14 12.18 -26.04 20.46
CA ASN A 14 11.19 -25.01 20.79
C ASN A 14 10.59 -25.28 22.17
N ARG A 15 11.36 -25.02 23.22
CA ARG A 15 10.87 -25.17 24.60
C ARG A 15 9.72 -24.20 24.85
N ILE A 16 8.55 -24.75 25.19
CA ILE A 16 7.35 -23.94 25.46
C ILE A 16 7.42 -23.33 26.85
N TYR A 17 7.34 -22.01 26.94
CA TYR A 17 7.21 -21.29 28.20
C TYR A 17 5.76 -20.92 28.52
N GLY A 18 4.96 -20.63 27.50
CA GLY A 18 3.59 -20.16 27.66
C GLY A 18 2.65 -20.77 26.62
N ILE A 19 1.41 -20.99 27.01
CA ILE A 19 0.34 -21.46 26.13
C ILE A 19 -0.85 -20.52 26.32
N LEU A 20 -1.39 -20.01 25.22
CA LEU A 20 -2.61 -19.22 25.19
C LEU A 20 -3.60 -19.85 24.21
N GLU A 21 -4.85 -19.99 24.61
CA GLU A 21 -5.89 -20.43 23.68
C GLU A 21 -6.28 -19.26 22.76
N LYS A 22 -6.04 -19.42 21.45
CA LYS A 22 -6.38 -18.40 20.46
C LYS A 22 -7.85 -18.47 20.06
N ASN A 23 -8.35 -19.69 19.87
CA ASN A 23 -9.74 -20.05 19.61
C ASN A 23 -9.95 -21.57 19.80
N GLU A 24 -11.15 -22.06 19.50
CA GLU A 24 -11.51 -23.49 19.62
C GLU A 24 -10.54 -24.42 18.86
N ASN A 25 -9.93 -23.96 17.77
CA ASN A 25 -9.08 -24.76 16.88
C ASN A 25 -7.58 -24.52 17.06
N GLU A 26 -7.16 -23.42 17.71
CA GLU A 26 -5.77 -22.97 17.70
C GLU A 26 -5.25 -22.62 19.10
N LEU A 27 -3.98 -22.97 19.34
CA LEU A 27 -3.19 -22.53 20.50
C LEU A 27 -2.05 -21.63 20.03
N MET A 28 -1.66 -20.66 20.86
CA MET A 28 -0.42 -19.92 20.71
C MET A 28 0.59 -20.40 21.74
N LEU A 29 1.76 -20.81 21.26
CA LEU A 29 2.83 -21.40 22.04
C LEU A 29 4.01 -20.44 22.07
N CYS A 30 4.42 -19.99 23.24
CA CYS A 30 5.56 -19.09 23.42
C CYS A 30 6.85 -19.90 23.58
N PHE A 31 7.90 -19.58 22.82
CA PHE A 31 9.13 -20.35 22.77
C PHE A 31 10.35 -19.61 23.32
N GLU A 32 11.28 -20.39 23.85
CA GLU A 32 12.65 -19.95 24.14
C GLU A 32 13.52 -20.10 22.90
N GLY A 33 13.76 -18.99 22.20
CA GLY A 33 14.72 -18.89 21.10
C GLY A 33 14.12 -19.02 19.69
N ASN A 34 12.79 -19.10 19.55
CA ASN A 34 12.13 -19.15 18.24
C ASN A 34 10.78 -18.42 18.19
N GLY A 35 10.64 -17.37 19.00
CA GLY A 35 9.45 -16.51 19.02
C GLY A 35 8.22 -17.22 19.58
N PHE A 36 7.13 -17.27 18.81
CA PHE A 36 5.93 -18.01 19.16
C PHE A 36 5.38 -18.80 17.97
N GLY A 37 4.56 -19.82 18.25
CA GLY A 37 3.93 -20.65 17.23
C GLY A 37 2.41 -20.70 17.36
N ILE A 38 1.72 -20.70 16.23
CA ILE A 38 0.28 -20.95 16.15
C ILE A 38 0.09 -22.43 15.83
N PHE A 39 -0.35 -23.19 16.82
CA PHE A 39 -0.55 -24.62 16.77
C PHE A 39 -2.01 -24.95 16.43
N ASN A 40 -2.23 -25.68 15.34
CA ASN A 40 -3.54 -26.16 14.95
C ASN A 40 -3.85 -27.47 15.69
N LYS A 41 -4.89 -27.47 16.53
CA LYS A 41 -5.29 -28.61 17.37
C LYS A 41 -5.73 -29.84 16.55
N ALA A 42 -6.24 -29.64 15.33
CA ALA A 42 -6.75 -30.71 14.48
C ALA A 42 -5.67 -31.36 13.62
N THR A 43 -4.77 -30.58 13.03
CA THR A 43 -3.73 -31.09 12.11
C THR A 43 -2.41 -31.36 12.82
N GLY A 44 -2.17 -30.76 13.99
CA GLY A 44 -0.89 -30.82 14.67
C GLY A 44 0.20 -29.94 14.05
N ALA A 45 -0.15 -29.18 13.01
CA ALA A 45 0.78 -28.27 12.34
C ALA A 45 1.01 -27.01 13.18
N ILE A 46 2.24 -26.48 13.10
CA ILE A 46 2.61 -25.24 13.76
C ILE A 46 3.13 -24.19 12.77
N LYS A 47 2.61 -22.97 12.87
CA LYS A 47 3.11 -21.81 12.13
C LYS A 47 3.93 -20.92 13.06
N ILE A 48 5.25 -20.84 12.82
CA ILE A 48 6.17 -20.04 13.63
C ILE A 48 6.17 -18.57 13.22
N VAL A 49 6.26 -17.68 14.21
CA VAL A 49 6.51 -16.25 14.08
C VAL A 49 7.73 -15.93 14.94
N ASN A 50 8.82 -15.47 14.31
CA ASN A 50 10.12 -15.20 14.93
C ASN A 50 10.74 -13.94 14.30
N GLU A 51 12.03 -13.67 14.59
CA GLU A 51 12.75 -12.48 14.11
C GLU A 51 12.76 -12.36 12.59
N ALA A 52 12.89 -13.48 11.87
CA ALA A 52 12.81 -13.51 10.41
C ALA A 52 11.42 -13.11 9.87
N ARG A 53 10.41 -13.02 10.74
CA ARG A 53 9.05 -12.55 10.44
C ARG A 53 8.70 -11.26 11.19
N GLY A 54 9.72 -10.51 11.64
CA GLY A 54 9.56 -9.19 12.24
C GLY A 54 9.31 -9.18 13.74
N LEU A 55 9.48 -10.30 14.45
CA LEU A 55 9.38 -10.32 15.90
C LEU A 55 10.65 -9.70 16.52
N PRO A 56 10.57 -8.72 17.42
CA PRO A 56 11.76 -8.06 17.99
C PRO A 56 12.67 -8.96 18.84
N SER A 57 12.14 -10.07 19.35
CA SER A 57 12.89 -10.97 20.23
C SER A 57 12.51 -12.42 19.95
N PRO A 58 13.48 -13.35 19.91
CA PRO A 58 13.22 -14.77 19.76
C PRO A 58 12.80 -15.44 21.09
N PHE A 59 12.87 -14.74 22.21
CA PHE A 59 12.56 -15.27 23.53
C PHE A 59 11.22 -14.70 24.02
N ILE A 60 10.15 -15.49 23.90
CA ILE A 60 8.81 -15.10 24.34
C ILE A 60 8.38 -15.97 25.52
N TYR A 61 8.07 -15.34 26.66
CA TYR A 61 7.76 -16.07 27.89
C TYR A 61 6.27 -16.21 28.18
N ARG A 62 5.52 -15.13 28.00
CA ARG A 62 4.09 -15.05 28.29
C ARG A 62 3.43 -14.20 27.23
N MET A 63 2.17 -14.53 26.97
CA MET A 63 1.31 -13.83 26.04
C MET A 63 -0.07 -13.71 26.64
N ILE A 64 -0.68 -12.54 26.50
CA ILE A 64 -2.08 -12.27 26.84
C ILE A 64 -2.76 -11.61 25.65
N LYS A 65 -4.08 -11.73 25.59
CA LYS A 65 -4.91 -11.04 24.60
C LYS A 65 -5.67 -9.91 25.28
N ASP A 66 -5.65 -8.71 24.72
CA ASP A 66 -6.44 -7.59 25.22
C ASP A 66 -7.90 -7.64 24.69
N THR A 67 -8.71 -6.67 25.13
CA THR A 67 -10.12 -6.54 24.75
C THR A 67 -10.34 -6.14 23.29
N GLU A 68 -9.33 -5.57 22.65
CA GLU A 68 -9.37 -5.14 21.24
C GLU A 68 -8.80 -6.22 20.31
N GLY A 69 -8.28 -7.31 20.87
CA GLY A 69 -7.79 -8.47 20.15
C GLY A 69 -6.30 -8.46 19.86
N ASN A 70 -5.53 -7.48 20.36
CA ASN A 70 -4.09 -7.48 20.24
C ASN A 70 -3.47 -8.44 21.26
N TYR A 71 -2.29 -8.97 20.93
CA TYR A 71 -1.52 -9.83 21.79
C TYR A 71 -0.37 -9.06 22.43
N TRP A 72 -0.25 -9.14 23.74
CA TRP A 72 0.84 -8.53 24.49
C TRP A 72 1.74 -9.63 25.00
N MET A 73 3.04 -9.50 24.72
CA MET A 73 4.04 -10.51 24.99
C MET A 73 5.16 -9.95 25.85
N THR A 74 5.65 -10.74 26.79
CA THR A 74 6.88 -10.42 27.52
C THR A 74 8.07 -11.08 26.83
N SER A 75 9.13 -10.32 26.59
CA SER A 75 10.35 -10.82 25.97
C SER A 75 11.57 -10.73 26.89
N TYR A 76 12.65 -11.42 26.51
CA TYR A 76 13.95 -11.20 27.12
C TYR A 76 14.62 -9.96 26.49
N GLY A 77 14.94 -8.94 27.30
CA GLY A 77 15.68 -7.75 26.88
C GLY A 77 14.86 -6.65 26.20
N GLU A 78 13.84 -7.00 25.42
CA GLU A 78 13.04 -6.04 24.63
C GLU A 78 11.76 -5.54 25.32
N GLY A 79 11.56 -5.89 26.60
CA GLY A 79 10.41 -5.45 27.38
C GLY A 79 9.09 -6.11 26.97
N ILE A 80 8.08 -5.28 26.67
CA ILE A 80 6.73 -5.73 26.29
C ILE A 80 6.53 -5.49 24.80
N ILE A 81 6.19 -6.55 24.08
CA ILE A 81 5.93 -6.53 22.64
C ILE A 81 4.42 -6.58 22.42
N ARG A 82 3.87 -5.60 21.71
CA ARG A 82 2.49 -5.67 21.19
C ARG A 82 2.51 -6.29 19.79
N PHE A 83 1.74 -7.36 19.61
CA PHE A 83 1.53 -8.04 18.34
C PHE A 83 0.07 -7.92 17.94
N SER A 84 -0.16 -7.23 16.83
CA SER A 84 -1.46 -7.05 16.20
C SER A 84 -1.36 -7.48 14.76
N ASP A 85 -2.40 -8.11 14.22
CA ASP A 85 -2.49 -8.28 12.77
C ASP A 85 -2.61 -6.88 12.14
N THR A 86 -1.56 -6.45 11.45
CA THR A 86 -1.55 -5.18 10.73
C THR A 86 -2.07 -5.40 9.33
N ALA A 87 -2.92 -4.49 8.86
CA ALA A 87 -3.33 -4.46 7.46
C ALA A 87 -2.13 -4.25 6.52
N PHE A 88 -1.04 -3.68 7.05
CA PHE A 88 0.19 -3.42 6.31
C PHE A 88 1.26 -4.50 6.52
N LYS A 89 1.98 -4.82 5.46
CA LYS A 89 3.23 -5.59 5.47
C LYS A 89 4.30 -4.85 4.66
N VAL A 90 5.53 -4.76 5.19
CA VAL A 90 6.72 -4.28 4.44
C VAL A 90 7.47 -5.45 3.85
N PHE A 91 8.06 -5.23 2.69
CA PHE A 91 9.12 -6.04 2.11
C PHE A 91 10.35 -5.16 1.90
N ASP A 92 11.39 -5.42 2.67
CA ASP A 92 12.69 -4.74 2.63
C ASP A 92 13.82 -5.77 2.87
N ALA A 93 15.07 -5.31 3.01
CA ALA A 93 16.21 -6.18 3.31
C ALA A 93 16.01 -7.04 4.57
N SER A 94 15.33 -6.54 5.60
CA SER A 94 15.04 -7.31 6.82
C SER A 94 14.12 -8.50 6.54
N GLN A 95 13.25 -8.38 5.53
CA GLN A 95 12.31 -9.43 5.10
C GLN A 95 12.86 -10.29 3.95
N GLY A 96 14.15 -10.16 3.64
CA GLY A 96 14.83 -10.96 2.63
C GLY A 96 14.79 -10.41 1.22
N LEU A 97 14.38 -9.14 1.02
CA LEU A 97 14.49 -8.46 -0.26
C LEU A 97 15.96 -8.01 -0.47
N PRO A 98 16.74 -8.60 -1.40
CA PRO A 98 18.18 -8.33 -1.49
C PRO A 98 18.53 -6.90 -1.89
N SER A 99 17.59 -6.21 -2.55
CA SER A 99 17.69 -4.80 -2.87
C SER A 99 16.50 -4.06 -2.28
N ASN A 100 16.76 -3.03 -1.48
CA ASN A 100 15.71 -2.19 -0.91
C ASN A 100 14.96 -1.36 -1.97
N SER A 101 15.45 -1.25 -3.20
CA SER A 101 14.78 -0.48 -4.25
C SER A 101 13.85 -1.37 -5.06
N VAL A 102 12.53 -1.21 -4.86
CA VAL A 102 11.51 -1.83 -5.72
C VAL A 102 11.08 -0.79 -6.76
N ASN A 103 11.44 -1.04 -8.02
CA ASN A 103 11.25 -0.09 -9.12
C ASN A 103 9.88 -0.22 -9.78
N ASP A 104 9.29 -1.42 -9.75
CA ASP A 104 7.96 -1.69 -10.30
C ASP A 104 7.39 -3.01 -9.78
N VAL A 105 6.06 -3.12 -9.84
CA VAL A 105 5.31 -4.30 -9.40
C VAL A 105 4.32 -4.70 -10.48
N ALA A 106 4.20 -5.99 -10.74
CA ALA A 106 3.19 -6.55 -11.64
C ALA A 106 2.74 -7.92 -11.15
N GLU A 107 1.54 -8.33 -11.52
CA GLU A 107 1.05 -9.69 -11.29
C GLU A 107 1.04 -10.46 -12.61
N TRP A 108 1.62 -11.65 -12.61
CA TRP A 108 1.72 -12.53 -13.78
C TRP A 108 1.40 -13.96 -13.37
N ASN A 109 0.38 -14.56 -13.98
CA ASN A 109 -0.09 -15.92 -13.67
C ASN A 109 -0.40 -16.13 -12.17
N GLY A 110 -1.04 -15.15 -11.53
CA GLY A 110 -1.36 -15.16 -10.09
C GLY A 110 -0.14 -15.02 -9.18
N THR A 111 1.05 -14.78 -9.74
CA THR A 111 2.27 -14.51 -8.97
C THR A 111 2.58 -13.02 -9.00
N LEU A 112 2.78 -12.43 -7.84
CA LEU A 112 3.22 -11.05 -7.74
C LEU A 112 4.73 -10.96 -7.95
N LEU A 113 5.15 -10.05 -8.82
CA LEU A 113 6.52 -9.84 -9.24
C LEU A 113 7.00 -8.44 -8.87
N MET A 114 8.28 -8.36 -8.49
CA MET A 114 8.96 -7.12 -8.11
C MET A 114 10.21 -6.96 -8.97
N ALA A 115 10.27 -5.85 -9.72
CA ALA A 115 11.49 -5.41 -10.38
C ALA A 115 12.34 -4.63 -9.39
N THR A 116 13.63 -4.98 -9.31
CA THR A 116 14.56 -4.37 -8.35
C THR A 116 15.89 -4.01 -9.01
N ASN A 117 16.80 -3.42 -8.24
CA ASN A 117 18.18 -3.19 -8.71
C ASN A 117 19.05 -4.48 -8.73
N ASP A 118 18.54 -5.61 -8.22
CA ASP A 118 19.25 -6.91 -8.18
C ASP A 118 18.49 -8.02 -8.95
N GLY A 119 17.64 -7.62 -9.90
CA GLY A 119 16.88 -8.53 -10.76
C GLY A 119 15.39 -8.62 -10.42
N LEU A 120 14.79 -9.75 -10.80
CA LEU A 120 13.35 -10.02 -10.68
C LEU A 120 13.08 -10.98 -9.53
N PHE A 121 12.10 -10.63 -8.69
CA PHE A 121 11.68 -11.44 -7.55
C PHE A 121 10.18 -11.71 -7.60
N SER A 122 9.75 -12.88 -7.11
CA SER A 122 8.33 -13.16 -6.83
C SER A 122 8.04 -13.08 -5.34
N LEU A 123 6.79 -12.76 -5.03
CA LEU A 123 6.17 -13.07 -3.76
C LEU A 123 5.31 -14.33 -3.90
N THR A 124 5.63 -15.35 -3.12
CA THR A 124 4.91 -16.63 -3.09
C THR A 124 3.69 -16.57 -2.17
N ASP A 125 2.80 -17.57 -2.27
CA ASP A 125 1.72 -17.77 -1.31
C ASP A 125 2.28 -17.89 0.12
N GLY A 126 1.89 -16.95 0.99
CA GLY A 126 2.48 -16.77 2.31
C GLY A 126 3.50 -15.63 2.40
N MET A 127 3.66 -14.85 1.33
CA MET A 127 4.46 -13.64 1.26
C MET A 127 5.97 -13.89 1.49
N GLY A 128 6.48 -14.98 0.96
CA GLY A 128 7.92 -15.28 0.89
C GLY A 128 8.54 -14.72 -0.38
N ILE A 129 9.79 -14.28 -0.33
CA ILE A 129 10.50 -13.69 -1.47
C ILE A 129 11.35 -14.76 -2.16
N GLN A 130 11.18 -14.93 -3.47
CA GLN A 130 12.00 -15.82 -4.28
C GLN A 130 12.66 -15.05 -5.43
N LYS A 131 13.95 -15.26 -5.65
CA LYS A 131 14.68 -14.69 -6.80
C LYS A 131 14.38 -15.50 -8.05
N LEU A 132 13.98 -14.83 -9.13
CA LEU A 132 13.67 -15.45 -10.43
C LEU A 132 14.72 -15.14 -11.49
N ILE A 133 15.14 -13.88 -11.58
CA ILE A 133 16.20 -13.43 -12.50
C ILE A 133 17.28 -12.78 -11.64
N ALA A 134 18.52 -13.26 -11.76
CA ALA A 134 19.63 -12.75 -10.98
C ALA A 134 20.35 -11.61 -11.69
N GLY A 135 20.60 -10.52 -10.94
CA GLY A 135 21.46 -9.42 -11.37
C GLY A 135 20.81 -8.46 -12.35
N GLY A 136 21.38 -7.25 -12.41
CA GLY A 136 20.92 -6.18 -13.28
C GLY A 136 19.76 -5.38 -12.72
N ILE A 137 19.72 -4.09 -13.09
CA ILE A 137 18.65 -3.17 -12.69
C ILE A 137 17.45 -3.38 -13.60
N LEU A 138 16.33 -3.84 -13.04
CA LEU A 138 15.04 -3.91 -13.73
C LEU A 138 14.20 -2.70 -13.35
N LYS A 139 13.72 -1.94 -14.35
CA LYS A 139 13.03 -0.65 -14.10
C LYS A 139 11.53 -0.74 -14.20
N LYS A 140 11.00 -1.51 -15.16
CA LYS A 140 9.56 -1.65 -15.40
C LYS A 140 9.16 -3.07 -15.75
N LEU A 141 7.96 -3.45 -15.33
CA LEU A 141 7.29 -4.69 -15.65
C LEU A 141 5.98 -4.40 -16.39
N LEU A 142 5.62 -5.25 -17.33
CA LEU A 142 4.34 -5.17 -18.02
C LEU A 142 3.94 -6.57 -18.47
N VAL A 143 2.76 -7.02 -18.07
CA VAL A 143 2.12 -8.18 -18.70
C VAL A 143 1.31 -7.68 -19.89
N ASN A 144 1.62 -8.17 -21.09
CA ASN A 144 0.92 -7.77 -22.30
C ASN A 144 -0.38 -8.59 -22.51
N SER A 145 -1.12 -8.29 -23.58
CA SER A 145 -2.38 -8.98 -23.92
C SER A 145 -2.23 -10.46 -24.29
N GLU A 146 -1.01 -10.91 -24.61
CA GLU A 146 -0.68 -12.31 -24.89
C GLU A 146 -0.23 -13.05 -23.62
N ASN A 147 -0.32 -12.40 -22.45
CA ASN A 147 0.17 -12.90 -21.18
C ASN A 147 1.68 -13.18 -21.15
N HIS A 148 2.46 -12.42 -21.91
CA HIS A 148 3.91 -12.39 -21.82
C HIS A 148 4.35 -11.28 -20.86
N LEU A 149 5.33 -11.59 -20.01
CA LEU A 149 5.97 -10.61 -19.13
C LEU A 149 7.06 -9.87 -19.89
N LEU A 150 6.90 -8.56 -20.06
CA LEU A 150 7.95 -7.68 -20.53
C LEU A 150 8.61 -7.00 -19.35
N TYR A 151 9.92 -6.82 -19.42
CA TYR A 151 10.66 -6.04 -18.46
C TYR A 151 11.75 -5.19 -19.11
N THR A 152 12.06 -4.05 -18.50
CA THR A 152 13.13 -3.16 -18.97
C THR A 152 14.37 -3.25 -18.10
N THR A 153 15.53 -3.27 -18.72
CA THR A 153 16.83 -3.04 -18.08
C THR A 153 17.30 -1.60 -18.33
N GLU A 154 18.55 -1.29 -18.02
CA GLU A 154 19.14 -0.01 -18.39
C GLU A 154 19.32 0.17 -19.91
N THR A 155 19.39 -0.92 -20.66
CA THR A 155 19.83 -0.91 -22.05
C THR A 155 18.94 -1.71 -23.00
N ALA A 156 17.93 -2.43 -22.50
CA ALA A 156 17.07 -3.24 -23.36
C ALA A 156 15.68 -3.50 -22.75
N VAL A 157 14.77 -3.97 -23.60
CA VAL A 157 13.51 -4.59 -23.20
C VAL A 157 13.56 -6.06 -23.55
N TYR A 158 13.20 -6.90 -22.58
CA TYR A 158 13.10 -8.34 -22.76
C TYR A 158 11.67 -8.80 -22.56
N LYS A 159 11.37 -9.98 -23.10
CA LYS A 159 10.09 -10.66 -22.99
C LYS A 159 10.32 -12.09 -22.49
N LEU A 160 9.53 -12.48 -21.50
CA LEU A 160 9.43 -13.84 -20.99
C LEU A 160 8.04 -14.37 -21.29
N LYS A 161 7.99 -15.56 -21.90
CA LYS A 161 6.74 -16.30 -22.14
C LYS A 161 6.40 -17.21 -20.97
N ASN A 162 7.44 -17.74 -20.32
CA ASN A 162 7.38 -18.53 -19.10
C ASN A 162 8.63 -18.21 -18.27
N ILE A 163 8.56 -18.42 -16.95
CA ILE A 163 9.67 -18.16 -16.03
C ILE A 163 10.86 -19.12 -16.23
N GLU A 164 10.59 -20.30 -16.80
CA GLU A 164 11.62 -21.32 -17.09
C GLU A 164 12.32 -21.08 -18.44
N GLU A 165 11.78 -20.21 -19.29
CA GLU A 165 12.34 -19.93 -20.61
C GLU A 165 13.37 -18.79 -20.55
N SER A 166 14.32 -18.83 -21.47
CA SER A 166 15.27 -17.73 -21.64
C SER A 166 14.55 -16.46 -22.13
N PRO A 167 14.89 -15.28 -21.61
CA PRO A 167 14.29 -14.03 -22.05
C PRO A 167 14.65 -13.71 -23.51
N GLU A 168 13.64 -13.37 -24.30
CA GLU A 168 13.78 -12.92 -25.68
C GLU A 168 14.02 -11.41 -25.72
N LEU A 169 15.04 -10.94 -26.47
CA LEU A 169 15.24 -9.51 -26.70
C LEU A 169 14.10 -8.95 -27.56
N VAL A 170 13.41 -7.93 -27.05
CA VAL A 170 12.35 -7.22 -27.77
C VAL A 170 12.91 -5.99 -28.48
N ASP A 171 13.73 -5.21 -27.78
CA ASP A 171 14.37 -4.02 -28.33
C ASP A 171 15.59 -3.59 -27.52
N GLU A 172 16.57 -3.00 -28.18
CA GLU A 172 17.68 -2.31 -27.53
C GLU A 172 17.33 -0.85 -27.26
N GLY A 173 17.56 -0.39 -26.04
CA GLY A 173 17.34 0.98 -25.61
C GLY A 173 16.99 1.12 -24.14
N ALA A 174 17.25 2.31 -23.60
CA ALA A 174 16.83 2.69 -22.26
C ALA A 174 15.35 3.15 -22.30
N TYR A 175 14.47 2.31 -21.75
CA TYR A 175 13.02 2.58 -21.70
C TYR A 175 12.55 2.75 -20.25
N SER A 176 11.90 3.89 -19.96
CA SER A 176 11.49 4.27 -18.60
C SER A 176 10.06 3.87 -18.24
N LEU A 177 9.24 3.55 -19.25
CA LEU A 177 7.87 3.13 -19.09
C LEU A 177 7.52 2.12 -20.18
N LEU A 178 6.73 1.13 -19.81
CA LEU A 178 6.05 0.20 -20.71
C LEU A 178 4.54 0.39 -20.55
N PHE A 179 3.81 0.28 -21.65
CA PHE A 179 2.36 0.24 -21.61
C PHE A 179 1.81 -0.63 -22.74
N ALA A 180 0.81 -1.46 -22.48
CA ALA A 180 0.14 -2.23 -23.51
C ALA A 180 -1.37 -1.99 -23.49
N ASP A 181 -1.94 -1.78 -24.67
CA ASP A 181 -3.38 -1.64 -24.87
C ASP A 181 -3.71 -1.83 -26.36
N ARG A 182 -4.90 -2.34 -26.68
CA ARG A 182 -5.40 -2.49 -28.07
C ARG A 182 -4.40 -3.15 -29.03
N GLY A 183 -3.71 -4.21 -28.57
CA GLY A 183 -2.73 -4.95 -29.38
C GLY A 183 -1.47 -4.16 -29.74
N LYS A 184 -1.18 -3.08 -28.99
CA LYS A 184 0.02 -2.26 -29.12
C LYS A 184 0.82 -2.30 -27.83
N THR A 185 2.14 -2.34 -27.97
CA THR A 185 3.08 -2.16 -26.86
C THR A 185 3.87 -0.88 -27.09
N PHE A 186 3.82 0.03 -26.11
CA PHE A 186 4.47 1.32 -26.14
C PHE A 186 5.71 1.28 -25.24
N LEU A 187 6.88 1.51 -25.84
CA LEU A 187 8.16 1.61 -25.15
C LEU A 187 8.57 3.08 -25.09
N PHE A 188 8.57 3.67 -23.89
CA PHE A 188 8.83 5.09 -23.69
C PHE A 188 10.32 5.36 -23.46
N GLY A 189 10.99 5.90 -24.47
CA GLY A 189 12.37 6.36 -24.37
C GLY A 189 12.45 7.84 -23.95
N THR A 190 13.68 8.36 -23.89
CA THR A 190 13.96 9.75 -23.46
C THR A 190 13.24 10.80 -24.31
N ASP A 191 13.21 10.62 -25.63
CA ASP A 191 12.70 11.63 -26.58
C ASP A 191 11.66 11.14 -27.60
N LYS A 192 11.35 9.84 -27.57
CA LYS A 192 10.40 9.17 -28.46
C LYS A 192 9.73 8.00 -27.76
N ILE A 193 8.55 7.62 -28.25
CA ILE A 193 7.86 6.39 -27.88
C ILE A 193 7.94 5.46 -29.09
N LYS A 194 8.54 4.28 -28.91
CA LYS A 194 8.49 3.22 -29.91
C LYS A 194 7.19 2.45 -29.71
N VAL A 195 6.43 2.23 -30.78
CA VAL A 195 5.20 1.44 -30.73
C VAL A 195 5.42 0.15 -31.50
N LEU A 196 5.20 -0.97 -30.84
CA LEU A 196 5.15 -2.30 -31.42
C LEU A 196 3.69 -2.68 -31.67
N THR A 197 3.41 -3.34 -32.78
CA THR A 197 2.07 -3.78 -33.18
C THR A 197 2.06 -5.27 -33.46
N ALA A 198 0.87 -5.90 -33.43
CA ALA A 198 0.71 -7.33 -33.70
C ALA A 198 1.16 -7.81 -35.11
N ALA A 199 1.38 -6.90 -36.07
CA ALA A 199 1.85 -7.23 -37.41
C ALA A 199 3.38 -7.11 -37.55
N ASP A 200 4.12 -7.15 -36.44
CA ASP A 200 5.56 -6.88 -36.35
C ASP A 200 6.00 -5.51 -36.90
N SER A 201 5.03 -4.63 -37.19
CA SER A 201 5.30 -3.27 -37.64
C SER A 201 5.63 -2.38 -36.46
N THR A 202 6.57 -1.45 -36.66
CA THR A 202 6.98 -0.49 -35.64
C THR A 202 6.93 0.92 -36.18
N TYR A 203 6.57 1.86 -35.31
CA TYR A 203 6.63 3.29 -35.61
C TYR A 203 6.99 4.09 -34.36
N PHE A 204 7.35 5.35 -34.55
CA PHE A 204 7.76 6.22 -33.46
C PHE A 204 6.82 7.41 -33.30
N ILE A 205 6.58 7.78 -32.05
CA ILE A 205 5.83 8.97 -31.67
C ILE A 205 6.81 9.92 -30.99
N LYS A 206 6.84 11.19 -31.42
CA LYS A 206 7.65 12.22 -30.77
C LYS A 206 7.01 12.59 -29.43
N SER A 207 7.64 12.21 -28.33
CA SER A 207 7.21 12.58 -26.99
C SER A 207 8.39 12.45 -26.03
N ARG A 208 8.49 13.37 -25.07
CA ARG A 208 9.53 13.35 -24.04
C ARG A 208 8.90 13.29 -22.65
N ARG A 209 9.60 12.68 -21.70
CA ARG A 209 9.29 12.74 -20.25
C ARG A 209 7.83 12.37 -19.91
N SER A 210 7.31 11.30 -20.52
CA SER A 210 6.04 10.73 -20.10
C SER A 210 6.22 9.97 -18.79
N ILE A 211 5.27 10.15 -17.87
CA ILE A 211 5.26 9.47 -16.56
C ILE A 211 4.40 8.21 -16.65
N THR A 212 3.20 8.32 -17.25
CA THR A 212 2.27 7.21 -17.44
C THR A 212 1.29 7.53 -18.58
N MET A 213 0.50 6.54 -19.00
CA MET A 213 -0.51 6.64 -20.05
C MET A 213 -1.76 5.83 -19.70
N ALA A 214 -2.92 6.29 -20.13
CA ALA A 214 -4.18 5.53 -20.04
C ALA A 214 -5.02 5.71 -21.31
N PRO A 215 -5.84 4.71 -21.68
CA PRO A 215 -6.75 4.82 -22.80
C PRO A 215 -7.96 5.69 -22.44
N ILE A 216 -8.50 6.41 -23.43
CA ILE A 216 -9.80 7.09 -23.34
C ILE A 216 -10.46 7.16 -24.73
N ALA A 217 -11.65 6.58 -24.85
CA ALA A 217 -12.40 6.42 -26.08
C ALA A 217 -11.52 5.93 -27.25
N ASP A 218 -11.31 6.74 -28.28
CA ASP A 218 -10.53 6.43 -29.49
C ASP A 218 -9.03 6.77 -29.38
N ARG A 219 -8.54 7.18 -28.21
CA ARG A 219 -7.18 7.72 -28.04
C ARG A 219 -6.58 7.39 -26.66
N TYR A 220 -5.46 8.03 -26.34
CA TYR A 220 -4.79 7.93 -25.04
C TYR A 220 -4.62 9.30 -24.39
N VAL A 221 -4.51 9.33 -23.07
CA VAL A 221 -3.99 10.48 -22.31
C VAL A 221 -2.63 10.13 -21.75
N LEU A 222 -1.67 11.00 -22.02
CA LEU A 222 -0.31 10.98 -21.53
C LEU A 222 -0.18 11.91 -20.32
N CYS A 223 0.27 11.37 -19.20
CA CYS A 223 0.70 12.14 -18.04
C CYS A 223 2.16 12.57 -18.22
N LYS A 224 2.43 13.87 -18.10
CA LYS A 224 3.79 14.43 -18.17
C LYS A 224 3.96 15.48 -17.07
N ILE A 225 5.21 15.78 -16.73
CA ILE A 225 5.54 16.90 -15.83
C ILE A 225 4.93 18.22 -16.33
N GLY A 226 4.90 18.40 -17.66
CA GLY A 226 4.33 19.59 -18.31
C GLY A 226 2.81 19.61 -18.44
N GLY A 227 2.08 18.62 -17.91
CA GLY A 227 0.63 18.55 -17.99
C GLY A 227 0.09 17.26 -18.62
N LEU A 228 -1.20 17.28 -18.95
CA LEU A 228 -1.88 16.18 -19.64
C LEU A 228 -1.94 16.45 -21.13
N PHE A 229 -1.61 15.44 -21.92
CA PHE A 229 -1.64 15.51 -23.38
C PHE A 229 -2.48 14.36 -23.91
N GLN A 230 -3.13 14.55 -25.05
CA GLN A 230 -3.77 13.46 -25.77
C GLN A 230 -2.84 12.90 -26.83
N LEU A 231 -2.92 11.59 -27.07
CA LEU A 231 -2.27 10.90 -28.17
C LEU A 231 -3.35 10.26 -29.04
N LYS A 232 -3.57 10.81 -30.24
CA LYS A 232 -4.49 10.25 -31.24
C LYS A 232 -3.71 9.84 -32.48
N GLY A 233 -3.74 8.56 -32.82
CA GLY A 233 -2.87 8.02 -33.88
C GLY A 233 -1.40 8.13 -33.50
N THR A 234 -0.66 9.00 -34.19
CA THR A 234 0.76 9.31 -33.93
C THR A 234 0.97 10.73 -33.41
N GLU A 235 -0.10 11.52 -33.31
CA GLU A 235 -0.04 12.93 -32.94
C GLU A 235 -0.28 13.11 -31.44
N VAL A 236 0.63 13.86 -30.81
CA VAL A 236 0.54 14.26 -29.41
C VAL A 236 0.20 15.74 -29.36
N ASP A 237 -0.93 16.07 -28.75
CA ASP A 237 -1.42 17.44 -28.66
C ASP A 237 -1.96 17.74 -27.25
N THR A 238 -2.16 19.02 -26.96
CA THR A 238 -2.89 19.52 -25.81
C THR A 238 -4.32 18.98 -25.78
N ILE A 239 -4.87 18.87 -24.57
CA ILE A 239 -6.28 18.50 -24.38
C ILE A 239 -7.13 19.79 -24.43
N PRO A 240 -8.09 19.92 -25.36
CA PRO A 240 -8.96 21.10 -25.44
C PRO A 240 -9.67 21.37 -24.12
N GLY A 241 -9.66 22.62 -23.67
CA GLY A 241 -10.24 23.04 -22.40
C GLY A 241 -9.28 22.99 -21.20
N LEU A 242 -8.11 22.34 -21.33
CA LEU A 242 -7.08 22.38 -20.31
C LEU A 242 -5.96 23.36 -20.70
N ASN A 243 -5.69 24.35 -19.84
CA ASN A 243 -4.61 25.32 -20.05
C ASN A 243 -3.28 24.81 -19.48
N PRO A 244 -2.24 24.51 -20.29
CA PRO A 244 -0.96 23.94 -19.79
C PRO A 244 -0.24 24.78 -18.73
N LYS A 245 -0.54 26.08 -18.66
CA LYS A 245 0.02 26.96 -17.62
C LYS A 245 -0.62 26.76 -16.23
N GLU A 246 -1.83 26.22 -16.19
CA GLU A 246 -2.62 26.01 -14.96
C GLU A 246 -2.71 24.53 -14.57
N HIS A 247 -2.33 23.63 -15.48
CA HIS A 247 -2.31 22.20 -15.25
C HIS A 247 -0.88 21.66 -15.48
N ASN A 248 -0.10 21.55 -14.42
CA ASN A 248 1.25 21.00 -14.47
C ASN A 248 1.44 20.00 -13.33
N ASP A 249 2.59 19.32 -13.36
CA ASP A 249 3.05 18.42 -12.31
C ASP A 249 2.11 17.24 -12.00
N PHE A 250 1.46 16.70 -13.03
CA PHE A 250 0.70 15.46 -12.88
C PHE A 250 1.65 14.32 -12.53
N ARG A 251 1.25 13.51 -11.56
CA ARG A 251 2.07 12.42 -11.05
C ARG A 251 1.50 11.06 -11.37
N SER A 252 0.19 10.95 -11.56
CA SER A 252 -0.47 9.67 -11.75
C SER A 252 -1.83 9.85 -12.43
N LEU A 253 -2.23 8.84 -13.20
CA LEU A 253 -3.55 8.73 -13.80
C LEU A 253 -3.94 7.26 -13.94
N ASP A 254 -5.23 6.99 -14.06
CA ASP A 254 -5.76 5.66 -14.30
C ASP A 254 -7.13 5.74 -14.98
N ALA A 255 -7.44 4.76 -15.83
CA ALA A 255 -8.72 4.72 -16.51
C ALA A 255 -9.83 4.32 -15.53
N LEU A 256 -10.95 5.05 -15.57
CA LEU A 256 -12.16 4.71 -14.82
C LEU A 256 -13.02 3.72 -15.63
N ASN A 257 -13.14 3.96 -16.92
CA ASN A 257 -13.79 3.09 -17.89
C ASN A 257 -13.34 3.47 -19.31
N ALA A 258 -14.00 2.91 -20.33
CA ALA A 258 -13.64 3.14 -21.73
C ALA A 258 -13.63 4.62 -22.16
N ASN A 259 -14.39 5.51 -21.50
CA ASN A 259 -14.55 6.92 -21.90
C ASN A 259 -14.14 7.91 -20.81
N GLU A 260 -13.72 7.44 -19.64
CA GLU A 260 -13.50 8.27 -18.47
C GLU A 260 -12.21 7.85 -17.77
N LEU A 261 -11.47 8.83 -17.24
CA LEU A 261 -10.27 8.58 -16.45
C LEU A 261 -10.09 9.62 -15.36
N LEU A 262 -9.24 9.28 -14.39
CA LEU A 262 -8.81 10.17 -13.33
C LEU A 262 -7.33 10.47 -13.48
N ALA A 263 -6.95 11.72 -13.28
CA ALA A 263 -5.56 12.17 -13.28
C ALA A 263 -5.36 13.21 -12.18
N ALA A 264 -4.25 13.16 -11.46
CA ALA A 264 -4.01 14.12 -10.39
C ALA A 264 -2.58 14.67 -10.36
N ASN A 265 -2.49 15.88 -9.83
CA ASN A 265 -1.28 16.52 -9.35
C ASN A 265 -1.43 16.81 -7.84
N GLU A 266 -0.43 17.48 -7.26
CA GLU A 266 -0.43 17.84 -5.82
C GLU A 266 -1.61 18.70 -5.38
N LYS A 267 -2.25 19.45 -6.28
CA LYS A 267 -3.30 20.41 -5.95
C LYS A 267 -4.69 19.93 -6.32
N ARG A 268 -4.83 19.17 -7.40
CA ARG A 268 -6.12 18.87 -8.03
C ARG A 268 -6.19 17.45 -8.55
N LEU A 269 -7.36 16.85 -8.37
CA LEU A 269 -7.80 15.62 -9.03
C LEU A 269 -8.75 16.01 -10.17
N TYR A 270 -8.46 15.52 -11.37
CA TYR A 270 -9.23 15.76 -12.59
C TYR A 270 -9.93 14.48 -12.99
N HIS A 271 -11.25 14.56 -13.14
CA HIS A 271 -12.05 13.56 -13.85
C HIS A 271 -12.26 14.05 -15.27
N LEU A 272 -11.75 13.30 -16.24
CA LEU A 272 -11.85 13.58 -17.67
C LEU A 272 -12.86 12.60 -18.27
N SER A 273 -13.84 13.11 -18.99
CA SER A 273 -14.76 12.31 -19.81
C SER A 273 -14.62 12.71 -21.27
N LEU A 274 -14.58 11.74 -22.19
CA LEU A 274 -14.54 12.00 -23.63
C LEU A 274 -15.73 11.35 -24.32
N ARG A 275 -16.64 12.18 -24.85
CA ARG A 275 -17.84 11.72 -25.57
C ARG A 275 -18.00 12.52 -26.85
N ASN A 276 -18.25 11.83 -27.98
CA ASN A 276 -18.40 12.45 -29.29
C ASN A 276 -17.24 13.41 -29.66
N GLY A 277 -16.01 13.04 -29.26
CA GLY A 277 -14.80 13.83 -29.52
C GLY A 277 -14.64 15.09 -28.66
N LYS A 278 -15.54 15.34 -27.69
CA LYS A 278 -15.48 16.48 -26.78
C LYS A 278 -15.12 16.03 -25.37
N TYR A 279 -14.16 16.74 -24.77
CA TYR A 279 -13.80 16.56 -23.37
C TYR A 279 -14.77 17.32 -22.45
N ASP A 280 -15.12 16.68 -21.35
CA ASP A 280 -15.78 17.27 -20.18
C ASP A 280 -14.91 17.03 -18.94
N PHE A 281 -14.95 17.97 -18.00
CA PHE A 281 -14.06 17.99 -16.84
C PHE A 281 -14.82 18.22 -15.54
N GLN A 282 -14.53 17.42 -14.54
CA GLN A 282 -14.81 17.74 -13.13
C GLN A 282 -13.48 17.83 -12.39
N ILE A 283 -13.28 18.90 -11.63
CA ILE A 283 -12.02 19.19 -10.95
C ILE A 283 -12.29 19.29 -9.45
N PHE A 284 -11.54 18.53 -8.68
CA PHE A 284 -11.63 18.48 -7.22
C PHE A 284 -10.32 18.98 -6.63
N GLU A 285 -10.40 19.91 -5.67
CA GLU A 285 -9.22 20.34 -4.91
C GLU A 285 -8.75 19.22 -3.97
N MET A 286 -7.46 18.88 -4.00
CA MET A 286 -6.88 17.79 -3.21
C MET A 286 -7.00 18.04 -1.70
N ALA A 287 -7.13 19.31 -1.29
CA ALA A 287 -7.39 19.71 0.10
C ALA A 287 -8.67 19.11 0.70
N ARG A 288 -9.60 18.61 -0.14
CA ARG A 288 -10.80 17.91 0.31
C ARG A 288 -10.51 16.54 0.92
N PHE A 289 -9.40 15.89 0.52
CA PHE A 289 -8.95 14.62 1.08
C PHE A 289 -8.14 14.89 2.35
N LYS A 290 -8.86 15.21 3.44
CA LYS A 290 -8.24 15.64 4.72
C LYS A 290 -7.18 14.63 5.19
N GLY A 291 -5.97 15.13 5.44
CA GLY A 291 -4.83 14.34 5.92
C GLY A 291 -3.98 13.71 4.83
N LEU A 292 -4.33 13.83 3.54
CA LEU A 292 -3.47 13.43 2.43
C LEU A 292 -2.33 14.45 2.28
N LYS A 293 -1.12 14.08 2.68
CA LYS A 293 0.08 14.91 2.52
C LYS A 293 0.87 14.43 1.31
N HIS A 294 1.27 15.34 0.42
CA HIS A 294 2.12 15.08 -0.74
C HIS A 294 1.61 13.93 -1.61
N PHE A 295 0.75 14.24 -2.57
CA PHE A 295 0.16 13.24 -3.44
C PHE A 295 1.23 12.50 -4.26
N ARG A 296 1.23 11.16 -4.18
CA ARG A 296 2.20 10.29 -4.87
C ARG A 296 1.60 9.50 -6.01
N ALA A 297 0.48 8.83 -5.78
CA ALA A 297 -0.09 7.93 -6.76
C ALA A 297 -1.61 7.81 -6.61
N LEU A 298 -2.28 7.48 -7.70
CA LEU A 298 -3.68 7.08 -7.70
C LEU A 298 -3.87 5.75 -8.43
N LYS A 299 -4.89 5.00 -8.06
CA LYS A 299 -5.31 3.79 -8.77
C LYS A 299 -6.81 3.59 -8.63
N VAL A 300 -7.48 3.20 -9.72
CA VAL A 300 -8.91 2.89 -9.71
C VAL A 300 -9.10 1.38 -9.53
N ASP A 301 -10.01 0.99 -8.64
CA ASP A 301 -10.46 -0.39 -8.47
C ASP A 301 -11.97 -0.45 -8.23
N GLY A 302 -12.71 -0.70 -9.31
CA GLY A 302 -14.17 -0.75 -9.31
C GLY A 302 -14.78 0.56 -8.79
N PRO A 303 -15.57 0.55 -7.70
CA PRO A 303 -16.18 1.76 -7.14
C PRO A 303 -15.22 2.59 -6.28
N ASN A 304 -13.94 2.20 -6.17
CA ASN A 304 -12.98 2.83 -5.27
C ASN A 304 -11.87 3.53 -6.03
N LEU A 305 -11.44 4.66 -5.47
CA LEU A 305 -10.22 5.36 -5.83
C LEU A 305 -9.23 5.22 -4.68
N TRP A 306 -8.10 4.59 -4.95
CA TRP A 306 -6.97 4.55 -4.04
C TRP A 306 -6.07 5.75 -4.29
N LEU A 307 -5.70 6.46 -3.22
CA LEU A 307 -4.74 7.56 -3.25
C LEU A 307 -3.61 7.26 -2.28
N ALA A 308 -2.36 7.42 -2.72
CA ALA A 308 -1.20 7.37 -1.86
C ALA A 308 -0.68 8.79 -1.62
N GLY A 309 -0.48 9.13 -0.35
CA GLY A 309 0.34 10.26 0.08
C GLY A 309 1.74 9.82 0.49
N ARG A 310 2.48 10.72 1.15
CA ARG A 310 3.77 10.41 1.77
C ARG A 310 3.65 9.32 2.85
N ASP A 311 2.66 9.44 3.74
CA ASP A 311 2.57 8.70 5.01
C ASP A 311 1.24 7.96 5.19
N ALA A 312 0.44 7.85 4.13
CA ALA A 312 -0.87 7.21 4.20
C ALA A 312 -1.38 6.76 2.84
N ILE A 313 -2.21 5.72 2.87
CA ILE A 313 -3.04 5.28 1.76
C ILE A 313 -4.50 5.60 2.08
N PHE A 314 -5.25 6.08 1.11
CA PHE A 314 -6.66 6.42 1.22
C PHE A 314 -7.45 5.57 0.25
N LYS A 315 -8.63 5.13 0.69
CA LYS A 315 -9.65 4.52 -0.16
C LYS A 315 -10.86 5.43 -0.20
N VAL A 316 -11.15 6.00 -1.36
CA VAL A 316 -12.21 6.98 -1.59
C VAL A 316 -13.35 6.33 -2.38
N ASP A 317 -14.59 6.59 -1.96
CA ASP A 317 -15.78 6.18 -2.70
C ASP A 317 -16.01 7.08 -3.93
N LEU A 318 -15.91 6.49 -5.12
CA LEU A 318 -16.03 7.22 -6.38
C LEU A 318 -17.45 7.69 -6.68
N GLU A 319 -18.48 6.96 -6.25
CA GLU A 319 -19.86 7.38 -6.49
C GLU A 319 -20.18 8.64 -5.68
N MET A 320 -19.79 8.65 -4.40
CA MET A 320 -19.96 9.80 -3.53
C MET A 320 -19.17 11.01 -4.05
N LEU A 321 -17.92 10.80 -4.50
CA LEU A 321 -17.08 11.87 -5.02
C LEU A 321 -17.63 12.45 -6.34
N LEU A 322 -17.87 11.60 -7.35
CA LEU A 322 -18.16 12.04 -8.71
C LEU A 322 -19.63 12.42 -8.93
N LYS A 323 -20.58 11.82 -8.21
CA LYS A 323 -22.02 12.07 -8.41
C LYS A 323 -22.66 12.95 -7.34
N LYS A 324 -22.15 12.89 -6.10
CA LYS A 324 -22.73 13.61 -4.97
C LYS A 324 -21.85 14.72 -4.42
N ASP A 325 -20.69 14.95 -5.06
CA ASP A 325 -19.71 15.95 -4.65
C ASP A 325 -19.33 15.85 -3.16
N SER A 326 -19.19 14.61 -2.66
CA SER A 326 -18.92 14.33 -1.25
C SER A 326 -17.76 13.36 -1.10
N VAL A 327 -16.81 13.67 -0.22
CA VAL A 327 -15.68 12.79 0.07
C VAL A 327 -16.05 11.83 1.19
N VAL A 328 -16.26 10.56 0.83
CA VAL A 328 -16.31 9.44 1.78
C VAL A 328 -15.02 8.66 1.59
N GLN A 329 -14.19 8.59 2.63
CA GLN A 329 -12.87 7.97 2.54
C GLN A 329 -12.51 7.20 3.80
N LYS A 330 -11.74 6.12 3.63
CA LYS A 330 -10.97 5.49 4.70
C LYS A 330 -9.52 5.90 4.58
N LYS A 331 -8.88 6.25 5.69
CA LYS A 331 -7.44 6.55 5.78
C LYS A 331 -6.74 5.38 6.47
N TYR A 332 -5.69 4.88 5.84
CA TYR A 332 -4.76 3.90 6.39
C TYR A 332 -3.42 4.61 6.58
N ALA A 333 -3.13 5.03 7.81
CA ALA A 333 -1.84 5.64 8.14
C ALA A 333 -0.77 4.54 8.18
N THR A 334 0.36 4.77 7.53
CA THR A 334 1.54 3.93 7.72
C THR A 334 2.15 4.25 9.09
N VAL A 335 2.85 3.31 9.71
CA VAL A 335 3.61 3.64 10.94
C VAL A 335 4.83 4.51 10.58
N ALA A 336 5.29 5.34 11.52
CA ALA A 336 6.49 6.15 11.31
C ALA A 336 7.69 5.24 10.99
N HIS A 337 8.52 5.65 10.03
CA HIS A 337 9.72 4.91 9.56
C HIS A 337 9.46 3.55 8.88
N PHE A 338 8.22 3.21 8.51
CA PHE A 338 7.92 1.93 7.83
C PHE A 338 8.62 1.78 6.47
N LEU A 339 8.88 2.91 5.82
CA LEU A 339 9.85 3.04 4.73
C LEU A 339 10.67 4.26 5.07
N GLU A 340 12.01 4.16 5.02
CA GLU A 340 12.88 5.34 5.18
C GLU A 340 12.60 6.40 4.11
N ASN A 341 12.04 5.97 2.97
CA ASN A 341 11.67 6.79 1.83
C ASN A 341 10.15 6.82 1.59
N ASP A 342 9.67 7.94 1.03
CA ASP A 342 8.28 8.13 0.63
C ASP A 342 7.85 7.10 -0.45
N ILE A 343 6.54 6.81 -0.53
CA ILE A 343 5.96 6.07 -1.66
C ILE A 343 6.33 6.75 -2.99
N ASP A 344 6.76 5.94 -3.95
CA ASP A 344 7.13 6.44 -5.28
C ASP A 344 5.95 6.98 -6.07
N PHE A 345 6.23 7.89 -7.00
CA PHE A 345 5.18 8.42 -7.87
C PHE A 345 4.60 7.33 -8.78
N ASN A 346 3.28 7.27 -8.88
CA ASN A 346 2.56 6.32 -9.73
C ASN A 346 2.90 4.83 -9.45
N SER A 347 3.22 4.47 -8.20
CA SER A 347 3.63 3.10 -7.84
C SER A 347 2.51 2.21 -7.28
N LEU A 348 1.27 2.72 -7.18
CA LEU A 348 0.16 1.92 -6.69
C LEU A 348 -0.18 0.80 -7.67
N PHE A 349 -0.22 -0.42 -7.16
CA PHE A 349 -0.66 -1.62 -7.87
C PHE A 349 -1.72 -2.35 -7.04
N ILE A 350 -2.78 -2.84 -7.67
CA ILE A 350 -3.84 -3.58 -6.98
C ILE A 350 -3.89 -4.96 -7.58
N ALA A 351 -3.53 -5.96 -6.78
CA ALA A 351 -3.54 -7.35 -7.20
C ALA A 351 -4.97 -7.90 -7.33
N GLU A 352 -5.12 -9.03 -8.00
CA GLU A 352 -6.41 -9.70 -8.18
C GLU A 352 -7.10 -10.02 -6.84
N ASN A 353 -6.30 -10.41 -5.83
CA ASN A 353 -6.77 -10.70 -4.47
C ASN A 353 -7.22 -9.45 -3.67
N LYS A 354 -7.10 -8.24 -4.27
CA LYS A 354 -7.40 -6.91 -3.72
C LYS A 354 -6.39 -6.36 -2.71
N THR A 355 -5.22 -6.99 -2.59
CA THR A 355 -4.09 -6.39 -1.86
C THR A 355 -3.57 -5.19 -2.64
N VAL A 356 -3.39 -4.07 -1.95
CA VAL A 356 -2.85 -2.83 -2.52
C VAL A 356 -1.36 -2.76 -2.24
N PHE A 357 -0.56 -2.67 -3.29
CA PHE A 357 0.89 -2.55 -3.21
C PHE A 357 1.33 -1.13 -3.56
N ALA A 358 2.38 -0.67 -2.90
CA ALA A 358 3.05 0.59 -3.21
C ALA A 358 4.56 0.40 -3.07
N SER A 359 5.32 0.76 -4.11
CA SER A 359 6.78 0.69 -4.06
C SER A 359 7.41 1.98 -3.53
N SER A 360 8.62 1.86 -2.99
CA SER A 360 9.52 2.96 -2.64
C SER A 360 10.98 2.58 -2.87
N LEU A 361 11.87 3.57 -2.74
CA LEU A 361 13.32 3.36 -2.72
C LEU A 361 13.82 2.49 -1.53
N SER A 362 12.98 2.24 -0.52
CA SER A 362 13.33 1.45 0.66
C SER A 362 12.58 0.13 0.78
N GLY A 363 11.69 -0.17 -0.16
CA GLY A 363 11.06 -1.49 -0.24
C GLY A 363 9.70 -1.42 -0.92
N MET A 364 8.83 -2.32 -0.50
CA MET A 364 7.44 -2.34 -0.94
C MET A 364 6.50 -2.48 0.25
N LEU A 365 5.42 -1.72 0.20
CA LEU A 365 4.29 -1.81 1.11
C LEU A 365 3.21 -2.69 0.47
N ALA A 366 2.60 -3.56 1.27
CA ALA A 366 1.37 -4.26 0.93
C ALA A 366 0.30 -3.95 1.97
N LEU A 367 -0.89 -3.60 1.52
CA LEU A 367 -2.07 -3.35 2.32
C LEU A 367 -3.15 -4.38 1.98
N ASP A 368 -3.42 -5.30 2.90
CA ASP A 368 -4.58 -6.18 2.84
C ASP A 368 -5.67 -5.65 3.78
N GLU A 369 -6.71 -5.06 3.20
CA GLU A 369 -7.85 -4.54 3.98
C GLU A 369 -8.58 -5.65 4.75
N LYS A 370 -8.53 -6.91 4.29
CA LYS A 370 -9.17 -8.04 4.99
C LYS A 370 -8.45 -8.41 6.28
N ALA A 371 -7.15 -8.12 6.35
CA ALA A 371 -6.35 -8.29 7.55
C ALA A 371 -6.56 -7.14 8.56
N TYR A 372 -7.24 -6.05 8.17
CA TYR A 372 -7.56 -4.96 9.08
C TYR A 372 -8.63 -5.36 10.11
N LEU A 373 -8.26 -5.35 11.39
CA LEU A 373 -9.18 -5.56 12.49
C LEU A 373 -9.57 -4.19 13.10
N PRO A 374 -10.76 -3.64 12.81
CA PRO A 374 -11.19 -2.40 13.43
C PRO A 374 -11.41 -2.62 14.94
N ASN A 375 -11.07 -1.61 15.74
CA ASN A 375 -11.53 -1.60 17.12
C ASN A 375 -13.07 -1.53 17.14
N LYS A 376 -13.70 -2.61 17.62
CA LYS A 376 -15.17 -2.72 17.72
C LYS A 376 -15.71 -2.20 19.04
N GLN A 377 -14.83 -1.92 20.01
CA GLN A 377 -15.19 -1.39 21.31
C GLN A 377 -14.66 0.04 21.40
N PRO A 378 -15.52 1.06 21.23
CA PRO A 378 -15.06 2.44 21.35
C PRO A 378 -14.41 2.64 22.72
N PRO A 379 -13.26 3.34 22.80
CA PRO A 379 -12.57 3.52 24.05
C PRO A 379 -13.45 4.35 24.99
N THR A 380 -13.47 3.97 26.27
CA THR A 380 -14.15 4.75 27.30
C THR A 380 -13.32 5.98 27.58
N LEU A 381 -13.95 7.16 27.47
CA LEU A 381 -13.32 8.42 27.85
C LEU A 381 -13.34 8.54 29.38
N ASP A 382 -12.17 8.61 29.99
CA ASP A 382 -11.99 8.87 31.40
C ASP A 382 -11.51 10.30 31.64
N LEU A 383 -11.92 10.88 32.77
CA LEU A 383 -11.47 12.19 33.20
C LEU A 383 -10.32 12.00 34.17
N SER A 384 -9.09 12.12 33.69
CA SER A 384 -7.89 11.81 34.48
C SER A 384 -7.54 12.93 35.47
N GLU A 385 -7.81 14.18 35.12
CA GLU A 385 -7.47 15.31 35.99
C GLU A 385 -8.40 16.51 35.80
N ILE A 386 -8.67 17.23 36.88
CA ILE A 386 -9.28 18.54 36.87
C ILE A 386 -8.29 19.50 37.53
N LEU A 387 -7.89 20.55 36.83
CA LEU A 387 -7.07 21.62 37.37
C LEU A 387 -7.94 22.86 37.61
N LEU A 388 -7.71 23.53 38.72
CA LEU A 388 -8.26 24.85 39.03
C LEU A 388 -7.10 25.85 39.11
N PHE A 389 -7.09 26.85 38.22
CA PHE A 389 -5.97 27.78 38.08
C PHE A 389 -4.61 27.07 37.88
N SER A 390 -4.61 26.02 37.07
CA SER A 390 -3.43 25.18 36.74
C SER A 390 -2.87 24.35 37.90
N GLU A 391 -3.59 24.24 39.02
CA GLU A 391 -3.25 23.37 40.15
C GLU A 391 -4.27 22.24 40.27
N PRO A 392 -3.88 21.01 40.66
CA PRO A 392 -4.82 19.91 40.86
C PRO A 392 -5.97 20.28 41.80
N LEU A 393 -7.20 20.08 41.33
CA LEU A 393 -8.40 20.34 42.11
C LEU A 393 -8.65 19.17 43.07
N ASP A 394 -8.55 19.43 44.37
CA ASP A 394 -9.19 18.58 45.37
C ASP A 394 -10.71 18.74 45.25
N ASP A 395 -11.35 17.79 44.58
CA ASP A 395 -12.78 17.82 44.26
C ASP A 395 -13.66 17.37 45.44
N SER A 396 -13.08 16.82 46.51
CA SER A 396 -13.81 16.29 47.66
C SER A 396 -14.68 17.34 48.35
N LEU A 397 -14.25 18.61 48.31
CA LEU A 397 -14.94 19.75 48.90
C LEU A 397 -16.06 20.32 48.02
N TYR A 398 -16.11 19.93 46.74
CA TYR A 398 -16.97 20.55 45.71
C TYR A 398 -17.92 19.54 45.05
N ARG A 399 -17.71 18.24 45.26
CA ARG A 399 -18.52 17.19 44.67
C ARG A 399 -19.86 17.05 45.40
N THR A 400 -20.94 17.11 44.64
CA THR A 400 -22.33 16.93 45.11
C THR A 400 -22.99 15.80 44.32
N GLU A 401 -24.19 15.36 44.75
CA GLU A 401 -25.00 14.40 43.98
C GLU A 401 -25.32 14.86 42.55
N LYS A 402 -25.27 16.17 42.29
CA LYS A 402 -25.52 16.78 40.97
C LYS A 402 -24.23 17.04 40.18
N GLY A 403 -23.07 16.66 40.71
CA GLY A 403 -21.76 16.91 40.12
C GLY A 403 -20.94 17.95 40.89
N LEU A 404 -19.92 18.48 40.22
CA LEU A 404 -18.97 19.44 40.80
C LEU A 404 -19.58 20.85 40.87
N VAL A 405 -19.69 21.42 42.07
CA VAL A 405 -20.25 22.75 42.31
C VAL A 405 -19.18 23.65 42.92
N LEU A 406 -18.75 24.67 42.17
CA LEU A 406 -17.68 25.58 42.56
C LEU A 406 -18.24 27.00 42.84
N PRO A 407 -17.66 27.73 43.82
CA PRO A 407 -17.91 29.16 43.99
C PRO A 407 -17.53 29.97 42.74
N TYR A 408 -18.17 31.12 42.53
CA TYR A 408 -17.96 31.92 41.32
C TYR A 408 -16.50 32.38 41.11
N GLN A 409 -15.70 32.48 42.18
CA GLN A 409 -14.28 32.86 42.10
C GLN A 409 -13.38 31.71 41.59
N LYS A 410 -13.87 30.46 41.62
CA LYS A 410 -13.15 29.27 41.16
C LYS A 410 -13.55 28.94 39.73
N ASN A 411 -13.28 29.85 38.80
CA ASN A 411 -13.86 29.89 37.45
C ASN A 411 -12.89 29.57 36.30
N TYR A 412 -11.65 29.17 36.59
CA TYR A 412 -10.69 28.75 35.57
C TYR A 412 -10.35 27.27 35.75
N LEU A 413 -11.01 26.43 34.95
CA LEU A 413 -10.85 24.98 35.00
C LEU A 413 -10.17 24.47 33.73
N THR A 414 -9.26 23.52 33.91
CA THR A 414 -8.72 22.69 32.84
C THR A 414 -9.11 21.24 33.11
N PHE A 415 -9.47 20.49 32.08
CA PHE A 415 -9.82 19.07 32.19
C PHE A 415 -8.83 18.27 31.33
N SER A 416 -8.21 17.27 31.93
CA SER A 416 -7.43 16.26 31.22
C SER A 416 -8.31 15.02 31.05
N MET A 417 -8.43 14.54 29.82
CA MET A 417 -9.25 13.38 29.49
C MET A 417 -8.40 12.38 28.72
N GLU A 418 -8.59 11.11 29.01
CA GLU A 418 -7.85 10.01 28.43
C GLU A 418 -8.81 8.94 27.91
N ALA A 419 -8.54 8.40 26.73
CA ALA A 419 -9.29 7.29 26.18
C ALA A 419 -8.27 6.25 25.73
N ILE A 420 -8.25 5.09 26.39
CA ILE A 420 -7.25 4.05 26.12
C ILE A 420 -7.73 3.22 24.93
N THR A 421 -6.94 3.22 23.85
CA THR A 421 -7.12 2.37 22.67
C THR A 421 -5.85 1.54 22.46
N PHE A 422 -5.97 0.22 22.52
CA PHE A 422 -4.84 -0.69 22.38
C PHE A 422 -4.49 -1.01 20.93
N THR A 423 -5.47 -0.96 20.02
CA THR A 423 -5.29 -1.16 18.58
C THR A 423 -4.58 0.04 17.95
N ASN A 424 -4.85 1.26 18.41
CA ASN A 424 -4.25 2.47 17.86
C ASN A 424 -3.90 3.50 18.95
N PRO A 425 -2.91 3.24 19.82
CA PRO A 425 -2.59 4.11 20.95
C PRO A 425 -2.06 5.50 20.57
N GLU A 426 -1.63 5.70 19.32
CA GLU A 426 -1.06 6.95 18.84
C GLU A 426 -2.07 7.91 18.17
N ASN A 427 -3.34 7.50 17.99
CA ASN A 427 -4.36 8.35 17.33
C ASN A 427 -5.62 8.56 18.16
#